data_AF-M2AVW0-F1
#
_entry.id   AF-M2AVW0-F1
#
_cell.length_a   1.000
_cell.length_b   1.000
_cell.length_c   1.000
_cell.angle_alpha   90.00
_cell.angle_beta   90.00
_cell.angle_gamma   90.00
#
_symmetry.space_group_name_H-M   'P 1'
#
loop_
_entity.id
_entity.type
_entity.pdbx_description
1 polymer ?
#
loop_
_entity_poly.entity_id
_entity_poly.type
_entity_poly.pdbx_seq_one_letter_code
_entity_poly.pdbx_strand_id
1 'polypeptide(L)'
;MNWETYLNNSRLRESTRSKEYDNRNEFESDYGRVIFSPAIRRMHDKTQVMPLTHDDNIHTRLTHSLEVMSVAYSIGIRLIENSKFQEISKQTAESLIRKIPLILQAAAVVHDVGNPPFGHLGEESIKDFFDSYFKDKKNKSKLSKIQKEDFTNFDGNAQGFRILTKLQILDDLYGLNLTKATLGAYLKYPNTKKIDKNKISRKKRGVFQSEKEYLDIIIKDTGMIYGKSVIRHPLSFLVEAADNICYRAMDIEDGFNKKWFSFDELVSHFQGSEIYTDLVKIKNEKKKLCFKDNSF
;
A
#
# COMPACT_ATOMS: atom_id res chain seq x y z
N MET A 1 6.49 2.89 23.32
CA MET A 1 5.72 2.19 22.26
C MET A 1 5.82 0.70 22.55
N ASN A 2 4.69 -0.03 22.58
CA ASN A 2 4.73 -1.48 22.81
C ASN A 2 4.74 -2.22 21.46
N TRP A 3 5.92 -2.67 21.03
CA TRP A 3 6.10 -3.37 19.76
C TRP A 3 5.49 -4.78 19.74
N GLU A 4 5.34 -5.44 20.88
CA GLU A 4 4.62 -6.72 20.93
C GLU A 4 3.15 -6.53 20.57
N THR A 5 2.53 -5.43 21.01
CA THR A 5 1.16 -5.09 20.64
C THR A 5 1.05 -4.70 19.17
N TYR A 6 1.97 -3.91 18.62
CA TYR A 6 1.97 -3.58 17.18
C TYR A 6 2.13 -4.84 16.31
N LEU A 7 2.90 -5.82 16.76
CA LEU A 7 3.16 -7.08 16.05
C LEU A 7 2.14 -8.17 16.41
N ASN A 8 0.89 -7.81 16.68
CA ASN A 8 -0.19 -8.74 16.99
C ASN A 8 -0.46 -9.70 15.82
N ASN A 9 -0.15 -10.98 16.02
CA ASN A 9 -0.30 -12.05 15.04
C ASN A 9 -1.69 -12.70 15.02
N SER A 10 -2.62 -12.26 15.88
CA SER A 10 -3.99 -12.74 15.85
C SER A 10 -4.75 -12.18 14.66
N ARG A 11 -5.86 -12.83 14.31
CA ARG A 11 -6.70 -12.53 13.14
C ARG A 11 -8.10 -12.11 13.59
N LEU A 12 -8.90 -11.54 12.68
CA LEU A 12 -10.31 -11.19 12.97
C LEU A 12 -11.18 -12.44 13.15
N ARG A 13 -10.83 -13.52 12.45
CA ARG A 13 -11.38 -14.86 12.62
C ARG A 13 -10.24 -15.83 12.86
N GLU A 14 -10.41 -16.78 13.78
CA GLU A 14 -9.39 -17.80 14.05
C GLU A 14 -8.99 -18.56 12.78
N SER A 15 -7.72 -18.96 12.69
CA SER A 15 -7.22 -19.69 11.54
C SER A 15 -7.61 -21.16 11.67
N THR A 16 -8.21 -21.72 10.62
CA THR A 16 -8.49 -23.16 10.49
C THR A 16 -7.24 -23.95 10.05
N ARG A 17 -6.12 -23.26 9.80
CA ARG A 17 -4.85 -23.85 9.39
C ARG A 17 -4.27 -24.72 10.52
N SER A 18 -4.01 -26.00 10.22
CA SER A 18 -3.26 -26.86 11.13
C SER A 18 -1.80 -26.37 11.25
N LYS A 19 -1.32 -26.23 12.49
CA LYS A 19 0.07 -25.88 12.79
C LYS A 19 0.98 -27.10 12.89
N GLU A 20 0.42 -28.30 12.85
CA GLU A 20 1.18 -29.56 13.02
C GLU A 20 2.17 -29.81 11.87
N TYR A 21 1.79 -29.42 10.65
CA TYR A 21 2.58 -29.64 9.43
C TYR A 21 3.02 -28.34 8.73
N ASP A 22 2.75 -27.18 9.33
CA ASP A 22 3.05 -25.88 8.73
C ASP A 22 3.98 -25.06 9.62
N ASN A 23 5.27 -25.07 9.26
CA ASN A 23 6.34 -24.35 9.96
C ASN A 23 6.31 -22.82 9.74
N ARG A 24 5.38 -22.32 8.92
CA ARG A 24 5.23 -20.89 8.69
C ARG A 24 4.55 -20.22 9.86
N ASN A 25 5.06 -19.06 10.27
CA ASN A 25 4.36 -18.19 11.18
C ASN A 25 3.18 -17.48 10.50
N GLU A 26 2.41 -16.73 11.29
CA GLU A 26 1.19 -16.09 10.80
C GLU A 26 1.44 -15.00 9.74
N PHE A 27 2.59 -14.32 9.77
CA PHE A 27 2.97 -13.29 8.81
C PHE A 27 3.43 -13.89 7.47
N GLU A 28 4.15 -15.01 7.52
CA GLU A 28 4.47 -15.81 6.32
C GLU A 28 3.19 -16.39 5.69
N SER A 29 2.22 -16.80 6.53
CA SER A 29 0.90 -17.21 6.05
C SER A 29 0.13 -16.04 5.40
N ASP A 30 0.21 -14.83 5.93
CA ASP A 30 -0.40 -13.63 5.32
C ASP A 30 0.13 -13.40 3.91
N TYR A 31 1.46 -13.43 3.75
CA TYR A 31 2.08 -13.24 2.44
C TYR A 31 1.60 -14.29 1.42
N GLY A 32 1.54 -15.56 1.82
CA GLY A 32 0.97 -16.62 0.98
C GLY A 32 -0.49 -16.35 0.58
N ARG A 33 -1.36 -15.98 1.54
CA ARG A 33 -2.77 -15.66 1.27
C ARG A 33 -2.92 -14.53 0.27
N VAL A 34 -2.05 -13.54 0.35
CA VAL A 34 -2.04 -12.37 -0.53
C VAL A 34 -1.60 -12.74 -1.95
N ILE A 35 -0.42 -13.35 -2.11
CA ILE A 35 0.15 -13.66 -3.44
C ILE A 35 -0.73 -14.61 -4.24
N PHE A 36 -1.36 -15.59 -3.60
CA PHE A 36 -2.26 -16.53 -4.28
C PHE A 36 -3.67 -15.97 -4.50
N SER A 37 -3.96 -14.73 -4.07
CA SER A 37 -5.30 -14.18 -4.18
C SER A 37 -5.66 -13.74 -5.61
N PRO A 38 -6.90 -13.98 -6.07
CA PRO A 38 -7.44 -13.36 -7.28
C PRO A 38 -7.35 -11.83 -7.27
N ALA A 39 -7.40 -11.19 -6.11
CA ALA A 39 -7.30 -9.74 -5.98
C ALA A 39 -5.95 -9.19 -6.45
N ILE A 40 -4.85 -9.86 -6.10
CA ILE A 40 -3.51 -9.52 -6.61
C ILE A 40 -3.41 -9.79 -8.10
N ARG A 41 -3.90 -10.93 -8.59
CA ARG A 41 -3.88 -11.25 -10.04
C ARG A 41 -4.60 -10.19 -10.88
N ARG A 42 -5.73 -9.65 -10.39
CA ARG A 42 -6.46 -8.56 -11.05
C ARG A 42 -5.67 -7.25 -11.16
N MET A 43 -4.60 -7.05 -10.39
CA MET A 43 -3.79 -5.84 -10.51
C MET A 43 -2.93 -5.85 -11.78
N HIS A 44 -2.71 -7.02 -12.40
CA HIS A 44 -2.04 -7.13 -13.69
C HIS A 44 -2.79 -6.32 -14.76
N ASP A 45 -4.12 -6.45 -14.79
CA ASP A 45 -4.97 -5.77 -15.79
C ASP A 45 -5.46 -4.39 -15.31
N LYS A 46 -4.73 -3.74 -14.40
CA LYS A 46 -4.99 -2.37 -13.97
C LYS A 46 -3.85 -1.44 -14.37
N THR A 47 -4.22 -0.33 -14.99
CA THR A 47 -3.31 0.77 -15.33
C THR A 47 -2.75 1.42 -14.07
N GLN A 48 -1.46 1.76 -14.10
CA GLN A 48 -0.84 2.64 -13.11
C GLN A 48 -0.99 4.10 -13.56
N VAL A 49 0.02 4.66 -14.22
CA VAL A 49 -0.03 6.00 -14.85
C VAL A 49 -0.41 5.91 -16.33
N MET A 50 0.19 4.95 -17.03
CA MET A 50 -0.01 4.74 -18.46
C MET A 50 -1.23 3.84 -18.72
N PRO A 51 -1.92 4.02 -19.86
CA PRO A 51 -2.88 3.02 -20.36
C PRO A 51 -2.25 1.63 -20.47
N LEU A 52 -3.05 0.57 -20.43
CA LEU A 52 -2.55 -0.77 -20.68
C LEU A 52 -1.98 -0.83 -22.09
N THR A 53 -0.74 -1.30 -22.22
CA THR A 53 -0.06 -1.44 -23.50
C THR A 53 0.46 -2.86 -23.65
N HIS A 54 0.76 -3.26 -24.90
CA HIS A 54 1.50 -4.49 -25.18
C HIS A 54 3.02 -4.32 -25.01
N ASP A 55 3.47 -3.16 -24.49
CA ASP A 55 4.88 -2.88 -24.23
C ASP A 55 5.21 -3.36 -22.83
N ASP A 56 6.04 -4.40 -22.76
CA ASP A 56 6.44 -5.06 -21.51
C ASP A 56 7.23 -4.15 -20.56
N ASN A 57 7.70 -3.00 -21.05
CA ASN A 57 8.47 -2.03 -20.25
C ASN A 57 7.59 -1.07 -19.44
N ILE A 58 6.26 -1.14 -19.56
CA ILE A 58 5.34 -0.24 -18.87
C ILE A 58 4.74 -0.90 -17.67
N HIS A 59 4.80 -0.19 -16.53
CA HIS A 59 4.34 -0.74 -15.28
C HIS A 59 2.81 -0.85 -15.24
N THR A 60 2.34 -2.04 -14.85
CA THR A 60 0.97 -2.26 -14.37
C THR A 60 0.91 -1.99 -12.87
N ARG A 61 -0.29 -1.95 -12.28
CA ARG A 61 -0.39 -1.89 -10.80
C ARG A 61 0.27 -3.07 -10.12
N LEU A 62 0.29 -4.25 -10.77
CA LEU A 62 0.94 -5.42 -10.21
C LEU A 62 2.46 -5.26 -10.16
N THR A 63 3.10 -4.85 -11.27
CA THR A 63 4.56 -4.70 -11.31
C THR A 63 5.02 -3.60 -10.35
N HIS A 64 4.35 -2.45 -10.34
CA HIS A 64 4.56 -1.40 -9.32
C HIS A 64 4.47 -1.96 -7.90
N SER A 65 3.39 -2.70 -7.59
CA SER A 65 3.20 -3.26 -6.25
C SER A 65 4.25 -4.30 -5.86
N LEU A 66 4.82 -5.04 -6.82
CA LEU A 66 5.92 -5.99 -6.59
C LEU A 66 7.24 -5.27 -6.26
N GLU A 67 7.47 -4.11 -6.86
CA GLU A 67 8.66 -3.31 -6.57
C GLU A 67 8.53 -2.57 -5.25
N VAL A 68 7.35 -1.98 -4.97
CA VAL A 68 7.02 -1.42 -3.64
C VAL A 68 7.19 -2.49 -2.56
N MET A 69 6.75 -3.72 -2.82
CA MET A 69 6.96 -4.87 -1.94
C MET A 69 8.45 -5.14 -1.68
N SER A 70 9.29 -5.13 -2.72
CA SER A 70 10.74 -5.33 -2.60
C SER A 70 11.40 -4.23 -1.75
N VAL A 71 11.08 -2.97 -2.02
CA VAL A 71 11.60 -1.81 -1.27
C VAL A 71 11.12 -1.85 0.19
N ALA A 72 9.85 -2.16 0.43
CA ALA A 72 9.29 -2.26 1.79
C ALA A 72 9.97 -3.38 2.60
N TYR A 73 10.27 -4.52 1.98
CA TYR A 73 11.02 -5.60 2.61
C TYR A 73 12.42 -5.13 3.00
N SER A 74 13.15 -4.47 2.08
CA SER A 74 14.49 -3.94 2.34
C SER A 74 14.51 -2.90 3.47
N ILE A 75 13.52 -1.99 3.49
CA ILE A 75 13.33 -1.04 4.60
C ILE A 75 13.12 -1.79 5.93
N GLY A 76 12.34 -2.87 5.91
CA GLY A 76 12.12 -3.73 7.07
C GLY A 76 13.41 -4.35 7.61
N ILE A 77 14.24 -4.91 6.73
CA ILE A 77 15.56 -5.47 7.10
C ILE A 77 16.43 -4.40 7.75
N ARG A 78 16.54 -3.24 7.12
CA ARG A 78 17.35 -2.14 7.65
C ARG A 78 16.85 -1.62 8.99
N LEU A 79 15.54 -1.65 9.22
CA LEU A 79 14.95 -1.24 10.49
C LEU A 79 15.31 -2.20 11.62
N ILE A 80 15.19 -3.52 11.40
CA ILE A 80 15.45 -4.51 12.46
C ILE A 80 16.94 -4.59 12.82
N GLU A 81 17.84 -4.29 11.88
CA GLU A 81 19.29 -4.22 12.12
C GLU A 81 19.71 -2.93 12.86
N ASN A 82 18.84 -1.93 12.93
CA ASN A 82 19.15 -0.66 13.59
C ASN A 82 19.21 -0.82 15.11
N SER A 83 20.35 -0.52 15.72
CA SER A 83 20.58 -0.66 17.17
C SER A 83 19.60 0.15 18.03
N LYS A 84 19.32 1.40 17.65
CA LYS A 84 18.35 2.27 18.35
C LYS A 84 16.94 1.69 18.28
N PHE A 85 16.58 1.08 17.16
CA PHE A 85 15.29 0.40 17.02
C PHE A 85 15.20 -0.83 17.93
N GLN A 86 16.25 -1.66 18.00
CA GLN A 86 16.30 -2.81 18.91
C GLN A 86 16.15 -2.39 20.38
N GLU A 87 16.79 -1.29 20.78
CA GLU A 87 16.65 -0.71 22.13
C GLU A 87 15.21 -0.26 22.42
N ILE A 88 14.60 0.51 21.50
CA ILE A 88 13.22 1.03 21.66
C ILE A 88 12.20 -0.11 21.65
N SER A 89 12.41 -1.11 20.81
CA SER A 89 11.49 -2.26 20.65
C SER A 89 11.69 -3.35 21.69
N LYS A 90 12.85 -3.38 22.36
CA LYS A 90 13.28 -4.46 23.27
C LYS A 90 13.25 -5.84 22.58
N GLN A 91 13.60 -5.86 21.30
CA GLN A 91 13.57 -7.05 20.44
C GLN A 91 14.88 -7.12 19.65
N THR A 92 15.33 -8.33 19.32
CA THR A 92 16.53 -8.54 18.52
C THR A 92 16.19 -8.60 17.03
N ALA A 93 17.18 -8.38 16.16
CA ALA A 93 16.99 -8.57 14.72
C ALA A 93 16.50 -9.99 14.40
N GLU A 94 17.07 -11.00 15.07
CA GLU A 94 16.69 -12.41 14.90
C GLU A 94 15.22 -12.69 15.30
N SER A 95 14.71 -12.06 16.37
CA SER A 95 13.31 -12.26 16.77
C SER A 95 12.31 -11.57 15.83
N LEU A 96 12.78 -10.62 15.01
CA LEU A 96 11.97 -9.77 14.14
C LEU A 96 12.10 -10.08 12.64
N ILE A 97 13.14 -10.81 12.21
CA ILE A 97 13.43 -11.11 10.80
C ILE A 97 12.25 -11.77 10.09
N ARG A 98 11.55 -12.68 10.77
CA ARG A 98 10.33 -13.34 10.25
C ARG A 98 9.04 -12.60 10.63
N LYS A 99 9.10 -11.31 11.00
CA LYS A 99 7.94 -10.50 11.40
C LYS A 99 7.85 -9.21 10.60
N ILE A 100 8.65 -8.21 10.94
CA ILE A 100 8.52 -6.85 10.37
C ILE A 100 8.69 -6.83 8.85
N PRO A 101 9.76 -7.42 8.26
CA PRO A 101 9.94 -7.44 6.82
C PRO A 101 8.74 -8.08 6.10
N LEU A 102 8.17 -9.16 6.65
CA LEU A 102 7.04 -9.87 6.05
C LEU A 102 5.71 -9.13 6.17
N ILE A 103 5.47 -8.45 7.30
CA ILE A 103 4.31 -7.57 7.46
C ILE A 103 4.38 -6.44 6.43
N LEU A 104 5.54 -5.82 6.27
CA LEU A 104 5.77 -4.76 5.29
C LEU A 104 5.56 -5.29 3.86
N GLN A 105 6.12 -6.46 3.55
CA GLN A 105 5.96 -7.11 2.26
C GLN A 105 4.49 -7.37 1.91
N ALA A 106 3.74 -8.00 2.84
CA ALA A 106 2.34 -8.32 2.65
C ALA A 106 1.44 -7.08 2.56
N ALA A 107 1.69 -6.04 3.36
CA ALA A 107 0.95 -4.79 3.31
C ALA A 107 1.26 -3.96 2.05
N ALA A 108 2.53 -3.94 1.63
CA ALA A 108 2.99 -3.23 0.45
C ALA A 108 2.38 -3.81 -0.84
N VAL A 109 2.39 -5.12 -1.03
CA VAL A 109 1.89 -5.70 -2.29
C VAL A 109 0.38 -5.51 -2.47
N VAL A 110 -0.40 -5.32 -1.39
CA VAL A 110 -1.85 -5.06 -1.47
C VAL A 110 -2.22 -3.59 -1.41
N HIS A 111 -1.27 -2.66 -1.30
CA HIS A 111 -1.56 -1.24 -1.04
C HIS A 111 -2.56 -0.65 -2.04
N ASP A 112 -2.47 -1.08 -3.30
CA ASP A 112 -3.26 -0.60 -4.43
C ASP A 112 -4.41 -1.52 -4.84
N VAL A 113 -4.67 -2.60 -4.10
CA VAL A 113 -5.65 -3.63 -4.47
C VAL A 113 -7.07 -3.08 -4.63
N GLY A 114 -7.39 -2.04 -3.86
CA GLY A 114 -8.71 -1.40 -3.81
C GLY A 114 -8.97 -0.34 -4.85
N ASN A 115 -7.96 0.08 -5.63
CA ASN A 115 -8.17 1.10 -6.64
C ASN A 115 -9.15 0.63 -7.72
N PRO A 116 -10.10 1.47 -8.13
CA PRO A 116 -11.03 1.15 -9.20
C PRO A 116 -10.30 1.12 -10.55
N PRO A 117 -10.95 0.60 -11.62
CA PRO A 117 -10.49 0.83 -12.97
C PRO A 117 -10.24 2.33 -13.22
N PHE A 118 -9.20 2.65 -13.99
CA PHE A 118 -8.79 4.03 -14.30
C PHE A 118 -8.35 4.88 -13.08
N GLY A 119 -8.02 4.24 -11.95
CA GLY A 119 -7.42 4.93 -10.80
C GLY A 119 -8.27 6.08 -10.29
N HIS A 120 -7.68 7.28 -10.16
CA HIS A 120 -8.36 8.46 -9.62
C HIS A 120 -9.59 8.89 -10.43
N LEU A 121 -9.56 8.75 -11.76
CA LEU A 121 -10.73 9.05 -12.60
C LEU A 121 -11.91 8.10 -12.27
N GLY A 122 -11.61 6.83 -11.99
CA GLY A 122 -12.61 5.88 -11.51
C GLY A 122 -13.18 6.27 -10.15
N GLU A 123 -12.34 6.73 -9.22
CA GLU A 123 -12.80 7.22 -7.92
C GLU A 123 -13.70 8.45 -8.05
N GLU A 124 -13.32 9.42 -8.89
CA GLU A 124 -14.11 10.63 -9.17
C GLU A 124 -15.45 10.28 -9.80
N SER A 125 -15.46 9.40 -10.81
CA SER A 125 -16.68 8.95 -11.47
C SER A 125 -17.68 8.32 -10.49
N ILE A 126 -17.19 7.49 -9.54
CA ILE A 126 -18.03 6.90 -8.49
C ILE A 126 -18.60 7.98 -7.58
N LYS A 127 -17.76 8.92 -7.13
CA LYS A 127 -18.17 10.01 -6.24
C LYS A 127 -19.25 10.88 -6.88
N ASP A 128 -19.04 11.30 -8.12
CA ASP A 128 -19.93 12.18 -8.88
C ASP A 128 -21.28 11.54 -9.14
N PHE A 129 -21.27 10.25 -9.51
CA PHE A 129 -22.49 9.46 -9.68
C PHE A 129 -23.30 9.42 -8.38
N PHE A 130 -22.68 9.04 -7.26
CA PHE A 130 -23.40 8.91 -6.00
C PHE A 130 -23.81 10.26 -5.38
N ASP A 131 -23.03 11.31 -5.60
CA ASP A 131 -23.41 12.68 -5.20
C ASP A 131 -24.67 13.12 -5.93
N SER A 132 -24.74 12.90 -7.25
CA SER A 132 -25.93 13.16 -8.06
C SER A 132 -27.11 12.29 -7.64
N TYR A 133 -26.88 10.98 -7.45
CA TYR A 133 -27.89 10.02 -7.04
C TYR A 133 -28.55 10.39 -5.70
N PHE A 134 -27.78 10.81 -4.70
CA PHE A 134 -28.31 11.18 -3.39
C PHE A 134 -28.94 12.58 -3.33
N LYS A 135 -28.62 13.47 -4.27
CA LYS A 135 -29.24 14.80 -4.41
C LYS A 135 -30.60 14.74 -5.11
N ASP A 136 -30.82 13.76 -6.00
CA ASP A 136 -32.11 13.56 -6.63
C ASP A 136 -33.18 13.12 -5.62
N LYS A 137 -34.19 13.98 -5.43
CA LYS A 137 -35.31 13.75 -4.50
C LYS A 137 -36.16 12.52 -4.87
N LYS A 138 -36.08 12.04 -6.11
CA LYS A 138 -36.76 10.81 -6.55
C LYS A 138 -36.11 9.56 -5.93
N ASN A 139 -34.81 9.61 -5.63
CA ASN A 139 -34.07 8.50 -5.06
C ASN A 139 -34.22 8.46 -3.54
N LYS A 140 -35.02 7.52 -3.04
CA LYS A 140 -35.14 7.26 -1.61
C LYS A 140 -34.02 6.34 -1.15
N SER A 141 -33.22 6.78 -0.18
CA SER A 141 -32.16 5.97 0.44
C SER A 141 -32.40 5.86 1.95
N LYS A 142 -32.31 4.64 2.47
CA LYS A 142 -32.37 4.33 3.91
C LYS A 142 -31.02 4.54 4.61
N LEU A 143 -29.96 4.88 3.86
CA LEU A 143 -28.62 5.06 4.41
C LEU A 143 -28.55 6.35 5.24
N SER A 144 -27.88 6.25 6.39
CA SER A 144 -27.52 7.43 7.18
C SER A 144 -26.56 8.35 6.42
N LYS A 145 -26.44 9.60 6.87
CA LYS A 145 -25.50 10.58 6.26
C LYS A 145 -24.08 10.02 6.16
N ILE A 146 -23.57 9.41 7.22
CA ILE A 146 -22.20 8.90 7.28
C ILE A 146 -21.96 7.67 6.38
N GLN A 147 -23.02 6.88 6.11
CA GLN A 147 -22.98 5.77 5.17
C GLN A 147 -23.05 6.25 3.72
N LYS A 148 -23.85 7.30 3.42
CA LYS A 148 -23.82 7.94 2.09
C LYS A 148 -22.45 8.51 1.77
N GLU A 149 -21.77 9.06 2.78
CA GLU A 149 -20.40 9.56 2.66
C GLU A 149 -19.36 8.49 2.26
N ASP A 150 -19.62 7.19 2.48
CA ASP A 150 -18.73 6.12 1.96
C ASP A 150 -18.71 6.09 0.42
N PHE A 151 -19.82 6.44 -0.20
CA PHE A 151 -19.96 6.46 -1.66
C PHE A 151 -19.50 7.81 -2.24
N THR A 152 -19.92 8.92 -1.65
CA THR A 152 -19.55 10.26 -2.13
C THR A 152 -18.12 10.67 -1.79
N ASN A 153 -17.45 9.92 -0.91
CA ASN A 153 -16.02 10.04 -0.63
C ASN A 153 -15.31 8.69 -0.82
N PHE A 154 -15.68 7.95 -1.86
CA PHE A 154 -15.06 6.67 -2.20
C PHE A 154 -13.53 6.82 -2.32
N ASP A 155 -12.78 5.88 -1.75
CA ASP A 155 -11.32 5.89 -1.79
C ASP A 155 -10.80 4.46 -1.93
N GLY A 156 -9.81 4.28 -2.80
CA GLY A 156 -9.18 3.00 -3.07
C GLY A 156 -8.60 2.33 -1.82
N ASN A 157 -8.08 3.09 -0.85
CA ASN A 157 -7.55 2.52 0.40
C ASN A 157 -8.67 1.89 1.23
N ALA A 158 -9.82 2.57 1.33
CA ALA A 158 -11.00 2.07 2.04
C ALA A 158 -11.60 0.85 1.34
N GLN A 159 -11.67 0.88 0.01
CA GLN A 159 -12.12 -0.27 -0.78
C GLN A 159 -11.16 -1.45 -0.66
N GLY A 160 -9.85 -1.22 -0.63
CA GLY A 160 -8.88 -2.29 -0.46
C GLY A 160 -8.99 -2.93 0.92
N PHE A 161 -9.24 -2.15 1.98
CA PHE A 161 -9.54 -2.70 3.30
C PHE A 161 -10.76 -3.62 3.27
N ARG A 162 -11.83 -3.18 2.58
CA ARG A 162 -13.04 -3.98 2.37
C ARG A 162 -12.77 -5.26 1.55
N ILE A 163 -11.90 -5.21 0.55
CA ILE A 163 -11.48 -6.40 -0.20
C ILE A 163 -10.76 -7.40 0.70
N LEU A 164 -9.77 -6.93 1.46
CA LEU A 164 -8.92 -7.77 2.31
C LEU A 164 -9.70 -8.41 3.47
N THR A 165 -10.74 -7.76 3.95
CA THR A 165 -11.49 -8.19 5.13
C THR A 165 -12.86 -8.82 4.85
N LYS A 166 -13.43 -8.63 3.64
CA LYS A 166 -14.76 -9.17 3.31
C LYS A 166 -14.91 -9.74 1.90
N LEU A 167 -14.44 -9.03 0.87
CA LEU A 167 -14.86 -9.36 -0.51
C LEU A 167 -14.03 -10.46 -1.15
N GLN A 168 -12.79 -10.68 -0.71
CA GLN A 168 -11.98 -11.77 -1.24
C GLN A 168 -12.35 -13.09 -0.54
N ILE A 169 -13.48 -13.67 -0.93
CA ILE A 169 -13.98 -14.92 -0.38
C ILE A 169 -13.02 -16.05 -0.74
N LEU A 170 -12.47 -16.69 0.28
CA LEU A 170 -11.76 -17.96 0.17
C LEU A 170 -12.74 -19.07 0.53
N ASP A 171 -13.09 -19.15 1.81
CA ASP A 171 -14.07 -20.12 2.35
C ASP A 171 -15.21 -19.44 3.15
N ASP A 172 -15.04 -18.16 3.50
CA ASP A 172 -15.98 -17.39 4.32
C ASP A 172 -15.95 -15.88 3.98
N LEU A 173 -16.71 -15.09 4.74
CA LEU A 173 -16.85 -13.65 4.57
C LEU A 173 -15.79 -12.82 5.31
N TYR A 174 -14.67 -13.42 5.74
CA TYR A 174 -13.56 -12.71 6.40
C TYR A 174 -12.43 -12.32 5.43
N GLY A 175 -12.70 -12.35 4.13
CA GLY A 175 -11.75 -11.99 3.09
C GLY A 175 -10.52 -12.90 3.12
N LEU A 176 -9.33 -12.29 3.10
CA LEU A 176 -8.07 -13.02 3.20
C LEU A 176 -7.74 -13.44 4.64
N ASN A 177 -8.49 -12.94 5.63
CA ASN A 177 -8.29 -13.17 7.06
C ASN A 177 -6.84 -12.92 7.52
N LEU A 178 -6.23 -11.80 7.09
CA LEU A 178 -4.85 -11.43 7.44
C LEU A 178 -4.68 -11.12 8.94
N THR A 179 -3.45 -11.16 9.45
CA THR A 179 -3.17 -10.76 10.84
C THR A 179 -3.50 -9.28 11.08
N LYS A 180 -3.84 -8.94 12.32
CA LYS A 180 -4.17 -7.57 12.72
C LYS A 180 -2.99 -6.61 12.52
N ALA A 181 -1.75 -7.08 12.74
CA ALA A 181 -0.56 -6.29 12.45
C ALA A 181 -0.44 -5.94 10.94
N THR A 182 -0.66 -6.91 10.04
CA THR A 182 -0.64 -6.68 8.59
C THR A 182 -1.75 -5.72 8.15
N LEU A 183 -2.97 -5.91 8.65
CA LEU A 183 -4.08 -4.99 8.39
C LEU A 183 -3.82 -3.59 8.94
N GLY A 184 -3.20 -3.49 10.13
CA GLY A 184 -2.76 -2.22 10.72
C GLY A 184 -1.71 -1.52 9.87
N ALA A 185 -0.71 -2.25 9.37
CA ALA A 185 0.33 -1.72 8.49
C ALA A 185 -0.24 -1.25 7.13
N TYR A 186 -1.24 -1.94 6.59
CA TYR A 186 -1.95 -1.52 5.38
C TYR A 186 -2.74 -0.21 5.57
N LEU A 187 -3.30 0.04 6.77
CA LEU A 187 -4.15 1.20 7.04
C LEU A 187 -3.38 2.54 7.03
N LYS A 188 -3.30 3.16 5.84
CA LYS A 188 -2.78 4.52 5.64
C LYS A 188 -3.59 5.57 6.41
N TYR A 189 -4.91 5.41 6.49
CA TYR A 189 -5.82 6.31 7.20
C TYR A 189 -6.77 5.52 8.12
N PRO A 190 -6.42 5.24 9.38
CA PRO A 190 -7.24 4.43 10.28
C PRO A 190 -8.44 5.23 10.83
N ASN A 191 -9.39 5.56 9.97
CA ASN A 191 -10.56 6.35 10.34
C ASN A 191 -11.80 6.04 9.49
N THR A 192 -12.95 6.12 10.16
CA THR A 192 -14.31 6.05 9.57
C THR A 192 -15.06 7.38 9.73
N LYS A 193 -14.37 8.43 10.18
CA LYS A 193 -15.00 9.73 10.51
C LYS A 193 -14.99 10.65 9.30
N LYS A 194 -15.52 11.87 9.48
CA LYS A 194 -15.39 12.95 8.50
C LYS A 194 -13.92 13.21 8.16
N ILE A 195 -13.61 13.49 6.91
CA ILE A 195 -12.26 13.86 6.47
C ILE A 195 -11.81 15.13 7.20
N ASP A 196 -10.57 15.12 7.67
CA ASP A 196 -9.90 16.24 8.33
C ASP A 196 -8.50 16.38 7.73
N LYS A 197 -8.32 17.32 6.80
CA LYS A 197 -7.07 17.52 6.05
C LYS A 197 -5.88 17.92 6.95
N ASN A 198 -6.15 18.43 8.15
CA ASN A 198 -5.12 18.84 9.11
C ASN A 198 -4.56 17.65 9.91
N LYS A 199 -5.20 16.48 9.86
CA LYS A 199 -4.77 15.28 10.59
C LYS A 199 -4.32 14.20 9.61
N ILE A 200 -3.04 13.79 9.70
CA ILE A 200 -2.45 12.78 8.81
C ILE A 200 -3.30 11.50 8.74
N SER A 201 -3.81 11.01 9.88
CA SER A 201 -4.65 9.81 9.95
C SER A 201 -6.07 9.96 9.37
N ARG A 202 -6.51 11.19 9.02
CA ARG A 202 -7.86 11.54 8.54
C ARG A 202 -7.87 12.38 7.25
N LYS A 203 -6.73 12.50 6.57
CA LYS A 203 -6.64 13.23 5.28
C LYS A 203 -7.59 12.71 4.21
N LYS A 204 -7.88 11.40 4.24
CA LYS A 204 -8.90 10.74 3.43
C LYS A 204 -9.73 9.79 4.30
N ARG A 205 -10.84 9.29 3.74
CA ARG A 205 -11.62 8.20 4.32
C ARG A 205 -10.86 6.90 4.07
N GLY A 206 -10.35 6.25 5.12
CA GLY A 206 -9.54 5.02 4.93
C GLY A 206 -10.26 3.72 5.26
N VAL A 207 -11.45 3.79 5.86
CA VAL A 207 -12.32 2.63 6.12
C VAL A 207 -13.78 3.04 5.95
N PHE A 208 -14.56 2.21 5.25
CA PHE A 208 -16.01 2.41 5.12
C PHE A 208 -16.75 2.04 6.40
N GLN A 209 -17.98 2.54 6.58
CA GLN A 209 -18.81 2.19 7.74
C GLN A 209 -19.06 0.69 7.84
N SER A 210 -19.13 -0.01 6.72
CA SER A 210 -19.31 -1.46 6.67
C SER A 210 -18.19 -2.24 7.37
N GLU A 211 -16.99 -1.68 7.48
CA GLU A 211 -15.82 -2.32 8.11
C GLU A 211 -15.41 -1.63 9.43
N LYS A 212 -16.27 -0.75 9.98
CA LYS A 212 -15.98 0.01 11.21
C LYS A 212 -15.63 -0.90 12.39
N GLU A 213 -16.40 -1.97 12.61
CA GLU A 213 -16.16 -2.88 13.73
C GLU A 213 -14.80 -3.58 13.64
N TYR A 214 -14.39 -3.97 12.43
CA TYR A 214 -13.07 -4.56 12.19
C TYR A 214 -11.95 -3.56 12.48
N LEU A 215 -12.12 -2.30 12.06
CA LEU A 215 -11.17 -1.25 12.39
C LEU A 215 -11.07 -1.04 13.91
N ASP A 216 -12.19 -0.99 14.63
CA ASP A 216 -12.20 -0.79 16.09
C ASP A 216 -11.44 -1.92 16.82
N ILE A 217 -11.64 -3.17 16.39
CA ILE A 217 -10.89 -4.34 16.90
C ILE A 217 -9.39 -4.20 16.62
N ILE A 218 -9.01 -3.90 15.38
CA ILE A 218 -7.59 -3.76 14.99
C ILE A 218 -6.93 -2.63 15.78
N ILE A 219 -7.58 -1.47 15.91
CA ILE A 219 -7.03 -0.32 16.65
C ILE A 219 -6.72 -0.71 18.10
N LYS A 220 -7.67 -1.38 18.75
CA LYS A 220 -7.53 -1.84 20.13
C LYS A 220 -6.39 -2.85 20.26
N ASP A 221 -6.40 -3.87 19.43
CA ASP A 221 -5.53 -5.03 19.55
C ASP A 221 -4.10 -4.77 19.08
N THR A 222 -3.89 -3.73 18.26
CA THR A 222 -2.56 -3.28 17.80
C THR A 222 -2.06 -2.03 18.52
N GLY A 223 -2.76 -1.55 19.55
CA GLY A 223 -2.29 -0.42 20.35
C GLY A 223 -2.20 0.90 19.56
N MET A 224 -3.06 1.09 18.56
CA MET A 224 -3.13 2.30 17.73
C MET A 224 -3.88 3.45 18.42
N ILE A 225 -3.73 3.56 19.74
CA ILE A 225 -4.38 4.58 20.58
C ILE A 225 -3.28 5.36 21.32
N TYR A 226 -3.31 6.69 21.18
CA TYR A 226 -2.47 7.59 21.96
C TYR A 226 -3.35 8.65 22.62
N GLY A 227 -3.49 8.57 23.94
CA GLY A 227 -4.46 9.36 24.70
C GLY A 227 -5.89 9.08 24.21
N LYS A 228 -6.58 10.12 23.73
CA LYS A 228 -7.95 10.03 23.17
C LYS A 228 -7.99 9.92 21.65
N SER A 229 -6.84 9.77 20.99
CA SER A 229 -6.72 9.81 19.52
C SER A 229 -6.27 8.48 18.95
N VAL A 230 -6.81 8.14 17.77
CA VAL A 230 -6.33 7.04 16.96
C VAL A 230 -5.09 7.50 16.18
N ILE A 231 -4.01 6.72 16.28
CA ILE A 231 -2.77 6.93 15.53
C ILE A 231 -2.63 5.91 14.42
N ARG A 232 -1.78 6.19 13.44
CA ARG A 232 -1.39 5.21 12.41
C ARG A 232 -0.52 4.12 13.02
N HIS A 233 -0.62 2.92 12.47
CA HIS A 233 0.32 1.85 12.78
C HIS A 233 1.73 2.29 12.35
N PRO A 234 2.78 2.10 13.18
CA PRO A 234 4.14 2.55 12.82
C PRO A 234 4.62 2.02 11.47
N LEU A 235 4.35 0.74 11.17
CA LEU A 235 4.75 0.14 9.89
C LEU A 235 4.02 0.73 8.68
N SER A 236 2.85 1.36 8.84
CA SER A 236 2.15 2.00 7.71
C SER A 236 2.91 3.19 7.14
N PHE A 237 3.79 3.83 7.92
CA PHE A 237 4.66 4.89 7.42
C PHE A 237 5.76 4.34 6.51
N LEU A 238 6.22 3.12 6.78
CA LEU A 238 7.26 2.48 5.97
C LEU A 238 6.68 1.94 4.66
N VAL A 239 5.46 1.41 4.68
CA VAL A 239 4.71 1.07 3.45
C VAL A 239 4.52 2.32 2.58
N GLU A 240 4.09 3.43 3.17
CA GLU A 240 3.94 4.70 2.45
C GLU A 240 5.29 5.24 1.93
N ALA A 241 6.37 5.10 2.69
CA ALA A 241 7.70 5.50 2.23
C ALA A 241 8.16 4.66 1.03
N ALA A 242 7.96 3.34 1.07
CA ALA A 242 8.28 2.45 -0.05
C ALA A 242 7.49 2.83 -1.32
N ASP A 243 6.19 3.06 -1.18
CA ASP A 243 5.30 3.49 -2.27
C ASP A 243 5.78 4.81 -2.89
N ASN A 244 6.05 5.82 -2.05
CA ASN A 244 6.54 7.12 -2.52
C ASN A 244 7.91 7.06 -3.22
N ILE A 245 8.81 6.18 -2.79
CA ILE A 245 10.12 5.97 -3.44
C ILE A 245 9.91 5.37 -4.82
N CYS A 246 9.11 4.31 -4.91
CA CYS A 246 8.84 3.58 -6.14
C CYS A 246 8.14 4.45 -7.17
N TYR A 247 7.03 5.09 -6.78
CA TYR A 247 6.23 5.99 -7.61
C TYR A 247 7.10 7.06 -8.29
N ARG A 248 8.05 7.65 -7.56
CA ARG A 248 8.91 8.72 -8.11
C ARG A 248 9.97 8.23 -9.09
N ALA A 249 10.46 7.01 -8.92
CA ALA A 249 11.49 6.45 -9.81
C ALA A 249 10.85 5.87 -11.07
N MET A 250 9.79 5.08 -10.92
CA MET A 250 9.17 4.31 -12.00
C MET A 250 8.43 5.20 -13.00
N ASP A 251 7.71 6.22 -12.54
CA ASP A 251 7.00 7.13 -13.46
C ASP A 251 7.99 7.86 -14.39
N ILE A 252 9.20 8.17 -13.89
CA ILE A 252 10.28 8.76 -14.68
C ILE A 252 10.85 7.72 -15.66
N GLU A 253 11.04 6.48 -15.22
CA GLU A 253 11.51 5.41 -16.09
C GLU A 253 10.52 5.10 -17.22
N ASP A 254 9.23 4.98 -16.92
CA ASP A 254 8.16 4.76 -17.92
C ASP A 254 8.10 5.92 -18.93
N GLY A 255 8.18 7.16 -18.44
CA GLY A 255 8.21 8.35 -19.30
C GLY A 255 9.44 8.38 -20.22
N PHE A 256 10.61 7.98 -19.71
CA PHE A 256 11.83 7.86 -20.49
C PHE A 256 11.71 6.74 -21.55
N ASN A 257 11.20 5.56 -21.18
CA ASN A 257 10.97 4.43 -22.08
C ASN A 257 9.97 4.76 -23.19
N LYS A 258 8.95 5.57 -22.89
CA LYS A 258 8.01 6.13 -23.88
C LYS A 258 8.59 7.27 -24.72
N LYS A 259 9.85 7.65 -24.50
CA LYS A 259 10.54 8.76 -25.19
C LYS A 259 9.80 10.09 -25.08
N TRP A 260 9.09 10.31 -23.96
CA TRP A 260 8.45 11.59 -23.67
C TRP A 260 9.47 12.68 -23.34
N PHE A 261 10.63 12.25 -22.86
CA PHE A 261 11.81 13.09 -22.65
C PHE A 261 13.06 12.24 -22.85
N SER A 262 14.15 12.91 -23.21
CA SER A 262 15.50 12.37 -23.31
C SER A 262 16.22 12.44 -21.98
N PHE A 263 17.32 11.70 -21.86
CA PHE A 263 18.18 11.76 -20.67
C PHE A 263 18.81 13.16 -20.52
N ASP A 264 19.01 13.87 -21.64
CA ASP A 264 19.57 15.22 -21.65
C ASP A 264 18.58 16.25 -21.12
N GLU A 265 17.29 16.12 -21.45
CA GLU A 265 16.22 16.92 -20.87
C GLU A 265 16.06 16.63 -19.38
N LEU A 266 16.17 15.36 -18.96
CA LEU A 266 16.14 14.98 -17.55
C LEU A 266 17.28 15.62 -16.75
N VAL A 267 18.53 15.53 -17.25
CA VAL A 267 19.70 16.15 -16.61
C VAL A 267 19.52 17.67 -16.51
N SER A 268 19.02 18.30 -17.57
CA SER A 268 18.77 19.74 -17.60
C SER A 268 17.67 20.17 -16.64
N HIS A 269 16.61 19.37 -16.51
CA HIS A 269 15.51 19.62 -15.57
C HIS A 269 16.00 19.62 -14.11
N PHE A 270 16.95 18.76 -13.78
CA PHE A 270 17.52 18.66 -12.43
C PHE A 270 18.73 19.58 -12.20
N GLN A 271 18.99 20.54 -13.08
CA GLN A 271 20.08 21.50 -12.91
C GLN A 271 19.91 22.30 -11.61
N GLY A 272 20.97 22.32 -10.79
CA GLY A 272 20.97 22.99 -9.48
C GLY A 272 20.39 22.17 -8.32
N SER A 273 19.96 20.93 -8.57
CA SER A 273 19.59 19.98 -7.52
C SER A 273 20.81 19.24 -6.95
N GLU A 274 20.66 18.67 -5.76
CA GLU A 274 21.71 17.87 -5.10
C GLU A 274 22.16 16.66 -5.94
N ILE A 275 21.27 16.12 -6.79
CA ILE A 275 21.55 14.94 -7.64
C ILE A 275 22.14 15.29 -9.01
N TYR A 276 22.24 16.57 -9.36
CA TYR A 276 22.68 17.00 -10.69
C TYR A 276 24.06 16.45 -11.06
N THR A 277 25.01 16.53 -10.13
CA THR A 277 26.39 16.06 -10.34
C THR A 277 26.45 14.57 -10.66
N ASP A 278 25.64 13.78 -9.95
CA ASP A 278 25.55 12.33 -10.17
C ASP A 278 24.92 12.02 -11.53
N LEU A 279 23.86 12.74 -11.91
CA LEU A 279 23.22 12.60 -13.23
C LEU A 279 24.19 12.94 -14.39
N VAL A 280 25.00 13.99 -14.23
CA VAL A 280 26.04 14.36 -15.21
C VAL A 280 27.13 13.28 -15.29
N LYS A 281 27.53 12.70 -14.15
CA LYS A 281 28.49 11.59 -14.13
C LYS A 281 27.95 10.38 -14.89
N ILE A 282 26.70 9.99 -14.62
CA ILE A 282 26.01 8.89 -15.32
C ILE A 282 25.91 9.17 -16.83
N LYS A 283 25.58 10.42 -17.21
CA LYS A 283 25.54 10.85 -18.63
C LYS A 283 26.88 10.59 -19.33
N ASN A 284 27.97 11.01 -18.68
CA ASN A 284 29.31 10.89 -19.23
C ASN A 284 29.78 9.43 -19.31
N GLU A 285 29.44 8.61 -18.32
CA GLU A 285 29.71 7.17 -18.33
C GLU A 285 28.96 6.45 -19.45
N LYS A 286 27.65 6.73 -19.64
CA LYS A 286 26.87 6.18 -20.76
C LYS A 286 27.46 6.54 -22.12
N LYS A 287 27.88 7.80 -22.30
CA LYS A 287 28.56 8.22 -23.54
C LYS A 287 29.82 7.40 -23.79
N LYS A 288 30.68 7.23 -22.77
CA LYS A 288 31.92 6.44 -22.90
C LYS A 288 31.65 4.97 -23.27
N LEU A 289 30.56 4.38 -22.80
CA LEU A 289 30.17 3.01 -23.14
C LEU A 289 29.69 2.91 -24.59
N CYS A 290 28.82 3.82 -25.05
CA CYS A 290 28.35 3.84 -26.44
C CYS A 290 29.48 4.06 -27.46
N PHE A 291 30.57 4.74 -27.09
CA PHE A 291 31.76 4.88 -27.95
C PHE A 291 32.63 3.61 -28.02
N LYS A 292 32.48 2.66 -27.08
CA LYS A 292 33.21 1.38 -27.12
C LYS A 292 32.52 0.31 -27.98
N ASP A 293 31.21 0.42 -28.19
CA ASP A 293 30.45 -0.56 -28.98
C ASP A 293 30.49 -0.31 -30.51
N ASN A 294 31.08 0.81 -30.95
CA ASN A 294 31.26 1.14 -32.37
C ASN A 294 32.63 0.73 -32.94
N SER A 295 33.35 -0.17 -32.25
CA SER A 295 34.59 -0.78 -32.76
C SER A 295 34.39 -2.27 -33.03
N PHE A 296 33.67 -2.59 -34.10
CA PHE A 296 33.70 -3.88 -34.78
C PHE A 296 33.71 -3.65 -36.29
#